data_AF-G7N0A0-F1
#
_entry.id   AF-G7N0A0-F1
#
_cell.length_a   1.000
_cell.length_b   1.000
_cell.length_c   1.000
_cell.angle_alpha   90.00
_cell.angle_beta   90.00
_cell.angle_gamma   90.00
#
_symmetry.space_group_name_H-M   'P 1'
#
loop_
_entity.id
_entity.type
_entity.pdbx_description
1 polymer ?
#
loop_
_entity_poly.entity_id
_entity_poly.type
_entity_poly.pdbx_seq_one_letter_code
_entity_poly.pdbx_strand_id
1 'polypeptide(L)'
;LSVKYGRFRGQRVSAWELVNSEYFSEGRRRQLLRGYRRREVTLGQVAQLISDMIEKQENSNKQLWFQGIRRQITASELLSSAIITEEMLRDLETGRSTTQQLREDDRIKRYLEGTSCIAGILVPAKDEPGRQEKMSIYQAMWKGVLRPGTALVLLEAQAATGFVIDPVRNLRLSVEEAVAAGVVGGEIQEKLLSAERAVTGYTDPYTGQQISLFQAMQKDLIVREHGIRLLEAQIATGGVIDPVHSHRVPVDVAYRRGYFDEEMNRVLADPSDDTKGFFDPNTHENLTYVQLLQRATLDPETGLLFLSLSLQ
;
A
#
# COMPACT_ATOMS: atom_id res chain seq x y z
N LEU A 1 11.39 23.20 5.72
CA LEU A 1 10.19 23.90 6.25
C LEU A 1 9.27 22.86 6.86
N SER A 2 8.61 23.16 7.98
CA SER A 2 7.57 22.29 8.53
C SER A 2 6.26 22.65 7.86
N VAL A 3 5.73 21.73 7.05
CA VAL A 3 4.53 22.01 6.25
C VAL A 3 3.29 21.55 7.04
N LYS A 4 2.31 22.44 7.19
CA LYS A 4 1.09 22.19 7.98
C LYS A 4 -0.08 21.64 7.16
N TYR A 5 -0.05 21.79 5.83
CA TYR A 5 -1.16 21.50 4.93
C TYR A 5 -0.67 20.76 3.66
N GLY A 6 -1.57 20.08 2.97
CA GLY A 6 -1.28 19.43 1.68
C GLY A 6 -0.39 18.19 1.73
N ARG A 7 0.09 17.74 0.55
CA ARG A 7 0.85 16.48 0.35
C ARG A 7 2.10 16.31 1.20
N PHE A 8 2.62 17.41 1.76
CA PHE A 8 3.84 17.43 2.57
C PHE A 8 3.56 17.61 4.06
N ARG A 9 2.29 17.55 4.49
CA ARG A 9 1.90 17.77 5.88
C ARG A 9 2.68 16.85 6.83
N GLY A 10 3.29 17.45 7.85
CA GLY A 10 4.09 16.75 8.86
C GLY A 10 5.50 16.35 8.40
N GLN A 11 5.87 16.60 7.13
CA GLN A 11 7.20 16.33 6.61
C GLN A 11 8.11 17.56 6.70
N ARG A 12 9.43 17.34 6.86
CA ARG A 12 10.45 18.38 6.68
C ARG A 12 10.90 18.38 5.22
N VAL A 13 10.41 19.36 4.46
CA VAL A 13 10.67 19.47 3.01
C VAL A 13 11.49 20.73 2.73
N SER A 14 12.38 20.68 1.74
CA SER A 14 13.18 21.85 1.36
C SER A 14 12.30 22.92 0.69
N ALA A 15 12.67 24.20 0.81
CA ALA A 15 11.96 25.28 0.12
C ALA A 15 12.00 25.10 -1.41
N TRP A 16 13.06 24.48 -1.93
CA TRP A 16 13.24 24.23 -3.35
C TRP A 16 12.26 23.19 -3.90
N GLU A 17 12.04 22.09 -3.17
CA GLU A 17 11.03 21.08 -3.52
C GLU A 17 9.62 21.67 -3.48
N LEU A 18 9.32 22.53 -2.51
CA LEU A 18 8.03 23.21 -2.42
C LEU A 18 7.80 24.18 -3.59
N VAL A 19 8.80 24.96 -3.96
CA VAL A 19 8.72 25.89 -5.11
C VAL A 19 8.62 25.15 -6.45
N ASN A 20 9.11 23.91 -6.55
CA ASN A 20 8.99 23.09 -7.74
C ASN A 20 7.80 22.12 -7.74
N SER A 21 6.96 22.18 -6.71
CA SER A 21 5.74 21.37 -6.62
C SER A 21 4.56 22.00 -7.35
N GLU A 22 3.42 21.29 -7.38
CA GLU A 22 2.13 21.76 -7.91
C GLU A 22 1.60 23.05 -7.25
N TYR A 23 2.12 23.43 -6.08
CA TYR A 23 1.74 24.68 -5.41
C TYR A 23 2.24 25.92 -6.16
N PHE A 24 3.18 25.81 -7.10
CA PHE A 24 3.74 26.97 -7.78
C PHE A 24 3.65 26.86 -9.29
N SER A 25 2.84 27.74 -9.89
CA SER A 25 2.86 27.94 -11.34
C SER A 25 4.20 28.51 -11.80
N GLU A 26 4.58 28.20 -13.05
CA GLU A 26 5.89 28.55 -13.58
C GLU A 26 6.14 30.07 -13.58
N GLY A 27 5.11 30.88 -13.88
CA GLY A 27 5.20 32.34 -13.84
C GLY A 27 5.48 32.87 -12.43
N ARG A 28 4.82 32.30 -11.42
CA ARG A 28 4.98 32.70 -10.01
C ARG A 28 6.33 32.25 -9.45
N ARG A 29 6.78 31.05 -9.82
CA ARG A 29 8.13 30.55 -9.54
C ARG A 29 9.20 31.51 -10.07
N ARG A 30 9.10 31.92 -11.33
CA ARG A 30 10.03 32.90 -11.93
C ARG A 30 9.99 34.24 -11.20
N GLN A 31 8.82 34.71 -10.79
CA GLN A 31 8.68 35.97 -10.05
C GLN A 31 9.36 35.90 -8.67
N LEU A 32 9.11 34.84 -7.91
CA LEU A 32 9.69 34.62 -6.59
C LEU A 32 11.23 34.50 -6.65
N LEU A 33 11.75 33.77 -7.65
CA LEU A 33 13.20 33.64 -7.87
C LEU A 33 13.85 34.96 -8.30
N ARG A 34 13.16 35.79 -9.10
CA ARG A 34 13.65 37.12 -9.49
C ARG A 34 13.72 38.06 -8.29
N GLY A 35 12.67 38.11 -7.46
CA GLY A 35 12.65 38.93 -6.26
C GLY A 35 13.73 38.55 -5.25
N TYR A 36 13.96 37.24 -5.06
CA TYR A 36 15.03 36.76 -4.19
C TYR A 36 16.43 37.13 -4.71
N ARG A 37 16.68 36.95 -6.02
CA ARG A 37 17.96 37.37 -6.65
C ARG A 37 18.23 38.87 -6.52
N ARG A 38 17.18 39.70 -6.55
CA ARG A 38 17.28 41.16 -6.39
C ARG A 38 17.34 41.62 -4.93
N ARG A 39 17.35 40.68 -3.96
CA ARG A 39 17.28 40.94 -2.51
C ARG A 39 16.04 41.76 -2.08
N GLU A 40 14.99 41.73 -2.89
CA GLU A 40 13.70 42.38 -2.58
C GLU A 40 12.89 41.57 -1.56
N VAL A 41 13.23 40.29 -1.39
CA VAL A 41 12.52 39.34 -0.52
C VAL A 41 13.54 38.53 0.28
N THR A 42 13.36 38.42 1.59
CA THR A 42 14.24 37.63 2.47
C THR A 42 13.88 36.14 2.46
N LEU A 43 14.79 35.28 2.92
CA LEU A 43 14.54 33.84 3.08
C LEU A 43 13.32 33.53 3.97
N GLY A 44 13.13 34.29 5.05
CA GLY A 44 11.97 34.15 5.93
C GLY A 44 10.66 34.53 5.23
N GLN A 45 10.67 35.61 4.45
CA GLN A 45 9.51 36.01 3.65
C GLN A 45 9.20 35.02 2.53
N VAL A 46 10.22 34.42 1.91
CA VAL A 46 10.03 33.33 0.93
C VAL A 46 9.37 32.12 1.58
N ALA A 47 9.83 31.71 2.77
CA ALA A 47 9.23 30.62 3.53
C ALA A 47 7.77 30.91 3.89
N GLN A 48 7.46 32.16 4.29
CA GLN A 48 6.10 32.58 4.60
C GLN A 48 5.22 32.56 3.34
N LEU A 49 5.68 33.14 2.22
CA LEU A 49 4.96 33.12 0.95
C LEU A 49 4.68 31.69 0.48
N ILE A 50 5.63 30.77 0.62
CA ILE A 50 5.43 29.35 0.33
C ILE A 50 4.33 28.77 1.23
N SER A 51 4.38 29.05 2.53
CA SER A 51 3.41 28.54 3.49
C SER A 51 2.01 29.08 3.23
N ASP A 52 1.88 30.38 2.98
CA ASP A 52 0.62 31.06 2.65
C ASP A 52 0.06 30.58 1.32
N MET A 53 0.91 30.26 0.34
CA MET A 53 0.46 29.73 -0.95
C MET A 53 -0.06 28.31 -0.82
N ILE A 54 0.65 27.47 -0.06
CA ILE A 54 0.20 26.12 0.25
C ILE A 54 -1.13 26.23 1.02
N GLU A 55 -1.18 27.01 2.09
CA GLU A 55 -2.40 27.20 2.88
C GLU A 55 -3.55 27.78 2.06
N LYS A 56 -3.31 28.78 1.20
CA LYS A 56 -4.36 29.39 0.37
C LYS A 56 -4.88 28.42 -0.68
N GLN A 57 -3.98 27.69 -1.37
CA GLN A 57 -4.37 26.70 -2.38
C GLN A 57 -5.10 25.52 -1.73
N GLU A 58 -4.64 25.08 -0.56
CA GLU A 58 -5.25 24.02 0.23
C GLU A 58 -6.54 24.45 0.94
N ASN A 59 -6.73 25.73 1.27
CA ASN A 59 -7.99 26.23 1.82
C ASN A 59 -9.00 26.55 0.70
N SER A 60 -8.54 26.91 -0.50
CA SER A 60 -9.42 27.13 -1.66
C SER A 60 -9.87 25.83 -2.32
N ASN A 61 -8.99 24.82 -2.38
CA ASN A 61 -9.38 23.44 -2.64
C ASN A 61 -9.94 22.89 -1.34
N LYS A 62 -11.26 22.98 -1.10
CA LYS A 62 -11.91 22.16 -0.06
C LYS A 62 -11.32 20.75 -0.15
N GLN A 63 -10.48 20.40 0.80
CA GLN A 63 -9.47 19.38 0.69
C GLN A 63 -10.13 17.99 0.50
N LEU A 64 -10.31 17.54 -0.75
CA LEU A 64 -10.86 16.23 -1.11
C LEU A 64 -9.76 15.16 -1.03
N TRP A 65 -9.38 14.83 0.19
CA TRP A 65 -8.36 13.80 0.45
C TRP A 65 -9.00 12.48 0.81
N PHE A 66 -8.35 11.43 0.36
CA PHE A 66 -8.64 10.05 0.70
C PHE A 66 -7.47 9.49 1.49
N GLN A 67 -7.77 8.64 2.46
CA GLN A 67 -6.74 7.88 3.15
C GLN A 67 -6.30 6.73 2.24
N GLY A 68 -5.03 6.71 1.86
CA GLY A 68 -4.38 5.59 1.20
C GLY A 68 -3.74 4.63 2.20
N ILE A 69 -2.83 3.79 1.70
CA ILE A 69 -2.20 2.71 2.47
C ILE A 69 -1.26 3.24 3.57
N ARG A 70 -0.47 4.27 3.26
CA ARG A 70 0.45 4.94 4.20
C ARG A 70 0.30 6.46 4.21
N ARG A 71 -0.29 7.04 3.16
CA ARG A 71 -0.36 8.50 2.96
C ARG A 71 -1.75 8.92 2.48
N GLN A 72 -2.03 10.21 2.58
CA GLN A 72 -3.23 10.80 2.01
C GLN A 72 -3.07 11.04 0.50
N ILE A 73 -4.17 10.92 -0.23
CA ILE A 73 -4.24 10.97 -1.70
C ILE A 73 -5.26 12.02 -2.10
N THR A 74 -4.97 12.80 -3.14
CA THR A 74 -5.90 13.79 -3.67
C THR A 74 -6.93 13.15 -4.60
N ALA A 75 -8.12 13.74 -4.70
CA ALA A 75 -9.09 13.35 -5.71
C ALA A 75 -8.53 13.46 -7.15
N SER A 76 -7.68 14.46 -7.42
CA SER A 76 -7.01 14.63 -8.71
C SER A 76 -6.06 13.46 -9.04
N GLU A 77 -5.38 12.90 -8.04
CA GLU A 77 -4.54 11.72 -8.23
C GLU A 77 -5.39 10.49 -8.56
N LEU A 78 -6.50 10.29 -7.86
CA LEU A 78 -7.44 9.20 -8.16
C LEU A 78 -8.01 9.31 -9.58
N LEU A 79 -8.27 10.54 -10.06
CA LEU A 79 -8.69 10.78 -11.44
C LEU A 79 -7.56 10.45 -12.43
N SER A 80 -6.33 10.90 -12.17
CA SER A 80 -5.18 10.62 -13.03
C SER A 80 -4.85 9.11 -13.11
N SER A 81 -5.20 8.38 -12.04
CA SER A 81 -5.12 6.93 -11.92
C SER A 81 -6.35 6.20 -12.46
N ALA A 82 -7.29 6.90 -13.10
CA ALA A 82 -8.53 6.35 -13.66
C ALA A 82 -9.39 5.56 -12.64
N ILE A 83 -9.27 5.89 -11.35
CA ILE A 83 -10.04 5.26 -10.25
C ILE A 83 -11.40 5.95 -10.10
N ILE A 84 -11.44 7.27 -10.27
CA ILE A 84 -12.67 8.06 -10.28
C ILE A 84 -12.84 8.75 -11.63
N THR A 85 -14.08 9.12 -11.97
CA THR A 85 -14.39 9.85 -13.20
C THR A 85 -14.36 11.37 -12.99
N GLU A 86 -14.27 12.12 -14.08
CA GLU A 86 -14.43 13.58 -14.09
C GLU A 86 -15.76 14.03 -13.46
N GLU A 87 -16.83 13.25 -13.65
CA GLU A 87 -18.13 13.53 -13.05
C GLU A 87 -18.08 13.38 -11.53
N MET A 88 -17.48 12.31 -11.02
CA MET A 88 -17.31 12.09 -9.58
C MET A 88 -16.47 13.18 -8.94
N LEU A 89 -15.41 13.64 -9.61
CA LEU A 89 -14.60 14.76 -9.13
C LEU A 89 -15.42 16.06 -9.04
N ARG A 90 -16.22 16.38 -10.09
CA ARG A 90 -17.12 17.55 -10.06
C ARG A 90 -18.17 17.44 -8.96
N ASP A 91 -18.71 16.25 -8.72
CA ASP A 91 -19.69 16.01 -7.66
C ASP A 91 -19.09 16.26 -6.27
N LEU A 92 -17.84 15.86 -6.06
CA LEU A 92 -17.09 16.17 -4.84
C LEU A 92 -16.81 17.67 -4.69
N GLU A 93 -16.36 18.34 -5.77
CA GLU A 93 -16.05 19.78 -5.76
C GLU A 93 -17.29 20.64 -5.51
N THR A 94 -18.43 20.25 -6.10
CA THR A 94 -19.73 20.91 -5.91
C THR A 94 -20.42 20.52 -4.60
N GLY A 95 -19.90 19.53 -3.87
CA GLY A 95 -20.46 19.05 -2.61
C GLY A 95 -21.73 18.20 -2.76
N ARG A 96 -22.03 17.71 -3.97
CA ARG A 96 -23.11 16.74 -4.23
C ARG A 96 -22.79 15.35 -3.69
N SER A 97 -21.51 15.03 -3.57
CA SER A 97 -21.02 13.82 -2.91
C SER A 97 -19.90 14.15 -1.92
N THR A 98 -19.64 13.25 -0.97
CA THR A 98 -18.60 13.39 0.05
C THR A 98 -17.50 12.36 -0.14
N THR A 99 -16.28 12.67 0.33
CA THR A 99 -15.15 11.73 0.30
C THR A 99 -15.45 10.43 1.05
N GLN A 100 -16.24 10.50 2.12
CA GLN A 100 -16.67 9.33 2.88
C GLN A 100 -17.59 8.42 2.05
N GLN A 101 -18.55 8.98 1.30
CA GLN A 101 -19.43 8.20 0.43
C GLN A 101 -18.65 7.46 -0.66
N LEU A 102 -17.69 8.12 -1.30
CA LEU A 102 -16.85 7.47 -2.32
C LEU A 102 -15.93 6.40 -1.72
N ARG A 103 -15.48 6.56 -0.47
CA ARG A 103 -14.65 5.56 0.20
C ARG A 103 -15.41 4.27 0.51
N GLU A 104 -16.72 4.36 0.74
CA GLU A 104 -17.57 3.18 0.94
C GLU A 104 -17.98 2.50 -0.38
N ASP A 105 -17.70 3.10 -1.54
CA ASP A 105 -17.87 2.43 -2.84
C ASP A 105 -16.77 1.38 -3.02
N ASP A 106 -17.16 0.09 -3.05
CA ASP A 106 -16.23 -1.04 -3.20
C ASP A 106 -15.30 -0.93 -4.42
N ARG A 107 -15.75 -0.24 -5.49
CA ARG A 107 -14.95 -0.02 -6.70
C ARG A 107 -13.77 0.90 -6.46
N ILE A 108 -13.90 1.85 -5.52
CA ILE A 108 -12.84 2.81 -5.14
C ILE A 108 -12.07 2.26 -3.94
N LYS A 109 -12.77 1.72 -2.95
CA LYS A 109 -12.20 1.16 -1.72
C LYS A 109 -11.09 0.15 -2.00
N ARG A 110 -11.28 -0.73 -3.00
CA ARG A 110 -10.28 -1.71 -3.41
C ARG A 110 -8.96 -1.10 -3.88
N TYR A 111 -8.98 0.14 -4.38
CA TYR A 111 -7.77 0.83 -4.80
C TYR A 111 -7.12 1.60 -3.65
N LEU A 112 -7.91 2.12 -2.72
CA LEU A 112 -7.40 2.84 -1.55
C LEU A 112 -6.75 1.91 -0.51
N GLU A 113 -7.40 0.79 -0.22
CA GLU A 113 -7.03 -0.09 0.90
C GLU A 113 -6.68 -1.53 0.45
N GLY A 114 -7.03 -1.90 -0.78
CA GLY A 114 -6.96 -3.29 -1.25
C GLY A 114 -8.22 -4.09 -0.95
N THR A 115 -8.21 -5.34 -1.41
CA THR A 115 -9.15 -6.37 -0.99
C THR A 115 -8.49 -7.25 0.08
N SER A 116 -9.31 -7.91 0.90
CA SER A 116 -8.86 -8.75 2.01
C SER A 116 -7.73 -9.71 1.58
N CYS A 117 -6.70 -9.81 2.41
CA CYS A 117 -5.62 -10.80 2.29
C CYS A 117 -5.86 -11.93 3.30
N ILE A 118 -5.03 -12.98 3.26
CA ILE A 118 -5.08 -14.03 4.27
C ILE A 118 -4.64 -13.42 5.61
N ALA A 119 -5.61 -13.16 6.48
CA ALA A 119 -5.44 -12.46 7.74
C ALA A 119 -4.92 -13.38 8.86
N GLY A 120 -5.28 -14.66 8.80
CA GLY A 120 -5.04 -15.60 9.88
C GLY A 120 -5.32 -17.04 9.51
N ILE A 121 -5.27 -17.88 10.54
CA ILE A 121 -5.51 -19.31 10.46
C ILE A 121 -6.72 -19.66 11.32
N LEU A 122 -7.58 -20.51 10.79
CA LEU A 122 -8.66 -21.17 11.53
C LEU A 122 -8.21 -22.60 11.84
N VAL A 123 -8.21 -22.96 13.13
CA VAL A 123 -7.94 -24.34 13.56
C VAL A 123 -9.16 -24.91 14.29
N PRO A 124 -9.41 -26.23 14.23
CA PRO A 124 -10.41 -26.87 15.06
C PRO A 124 -10.06 -26.68 16.54
N ALA A 125 -11.03 -26.21 17.31
CA ALA A 125 -10.87 -26.05 18.74
C ALA A 125 -10.82 -27.43 19.42
N LYS A 126 -9.96 -27.58 20.44
CA LYS A 126 -9.77 -28.87 21.13
C LYS A 126 -10.90 -29.22 22.10
N ASP A 127 -11.64 -28.22 22.53
CA ASP A 127 -12.66 -28.29 23.58
C ASP A 127 -14.07 -28.57 23.04
N GLU A 128 -14.38 -28.14 21.82
CA GLU A 128 -15.69 -28.35 21.19
C GLU A 128 -15.58 -28.79 19.72
N PRO A 129 -16.11 -29.98 19.36
CA PRO A 129 -16.20 -30.42 17.97
C PRO A 129 -17.00 -29.45 17.12
N GLY A 130 -16.42 -29.00 15.99
CA GLY A 130 -17.07 -28.07 15.05
C GLY A 130 -16.82 -26.59 15.34
N ARG A 131 -16.26 -26.23 16.50
CA ARG A 131 -15.81 -24.87 16.78
C ARG A 131 -14.43 -24.64 16.16
N GLN A 132 -14.23 -23.49 15.53
CA GLN A 132 -12.91 -23.08 15.04
C GLN A 132 -12.34 -21.94 15.90
N GLU A 133 -11.05 -22.03 16.24
CA GLU A 133 -10.27 -20.99 16.89
C GLU A 133 -9.58 -20.14 15.82
N LYS A 134 -9.82 -18.82 15.87
CA LYS A 134 -9.16 -17.81 15.03
C LYS A 134 -7.80 -17.45 15.65
N MET A 135 -6.72 -17.45 14.88
CA MET A 135 -5.42 -16.97 15.33
C MET A 135 -4.66 -16.24 14.22
N SER A 136 -3.72 -15.37 14.61
CA SER A 136 -2.81 -14.74 13.64
C SER A 136 -1.86 -15.78 13.04
N ILE A 137 -1.33 -15.50 11.84
CA ILE A 137 -0.35 -16.38 11.19
C ILE A 137 0.88 -16.60 12.10
N TYR A 138 1.34 -15.53 12.76
CA TYR A 138 2.47 -15.60 13.67
C TYR A 138 2.17 -16.45 14.92
N GLN A 139 0.98 -16.34 15.48
CA GLN A 139 0.54 -17.22 16.58
C GLN A 139 0.48 -18.68 16.14
N ALA A 140 -0.04 -18.96 14.94
CA ALA A 140 -0.07 -20.31 14.38
C ALA A 140 1.33 -20.90 14.21
N MET A 141 2.30 -20.06 13.79
CA MET A 141 3.71 -20.45 13.72
C MET A 141 4.27 -20.83 15.09
N TRP A 142 4.08 -19.97 16.10
CA TRP A 142 4.59 -20.20 17.45
C TRP A 142 3.95 -21.41 18.15
N LYS A 143 2.67 -21.66 17.91
CA LYS A 143 1.97 -22.86 18.40
C LYS A 143 2.38 -24.15 17.64
N GLY A 144 3.24 -24.04 16.62
CA GLY A 144 3.68 -25.18 15.80
C GLY A 144 2.62 -25.71 14.83
N VAL A 145 1.50 -24.99 14.68
CA VAL A 145 0.41 -25.34 13.75
C VAL A 145 0.84 -25.08 12.32
N LEU A 146 1.57 -23.98 12.08
CA LEU A 146 2.10 -23.62 10.77
C LEU A 146 3.62 -23.67 10.79
N ARG A 147 4.22 -24.23 9.73
CA ARG A 147 5.68 -24.27 9.62
C ARG A 147 6.24 -22.85 9.49
N PRO A 148 7.41 -22.54 10.10
CA PRO A 148 7.99 -21.19 10.05
C PRO A 148 8.16 -20.62 8.64
N GLY A 149 8.56 -21.45 7.68
CA GLY A 149 8.69 -21.03 6.27
C GLY A 149 7.37 -20.58 5.66
N THR A 150 6.31 -21.38 5.81
CA THR A 150 4.96 -21.05 5.29
C THR A 150 4.39 -19.81 5.98
N ALA A 151 4.57 -19.69 7.29
CA ALA A 151 4.12 -18.53 8.06
C ALA A 151 4.80 -17.23 7.60
N LEU A 152 6.13 -17.27 7.43
CA LEU A 152 6.89 -16.11 6.97
C LEU A 152 6.40 -15.63 5.60
N VAL A 153 6.18 -16.54 4.65
CA VAL A 153 5.70 -16.19 3.31
C VAL A 153 4.33 -15.49 3.35
N LEU A 154 3.40 -15.97 4.18
CA LEU A 154 2.09 -15.33 4.33
C LEU A 154 2.18 -13.96 5.02
N LEU A 155 3.07 -13.81 6.02
CA LEU A 155 3.31 -12.52 6.67
C LEU A 155 3.99 -11.50 5.75
N GLU A 156 4.92 -11.95 4.90
CA GLU A 156 5.51 -11.12 3.84
C GLU A 156 4.45 -10.64 2.85
N ALA A 157 3.51 -11.52 2.46
CA ALA A 157 2.38 -11.14 1.60
C ALA A 157 1.46 -10.11 2.28
N GLN A 158 1.19 -10.25 3.58
CA GLN A 158 0.48 -9.22 4.35
C GLN A 158 1.20 -7.86 4.32
N ALA A 159 2.50 -7.86 4.65
CA ALA A 159 3.32 -6.64 4.64
C ALA A 159 3.37 -5.99 3.24
N ALA A 160 3.53 -6.78 2.18
CA ALA A 160 3.61 -6.31 0.80
C ALA A 160 2.26 -5.88 0.20
N THR A 161 1.14 -6.26 0.81
CA THR A 161 -0.22 -5.85 0.38
C THR A 161 -0.77 -4.68 1.18
N GLY A 162 -0.05 -4.24 2.21
CA GLY A 162 -0.30 -2.99 2.90
C GLY A 162 -0.18 -3.10 4.41
N PHE A 163 -0.53 -4.21 5.04
CA PHE A 163 -0.65 -4.26 6.50
C PHE A 163 -0.41 -5.66 7.05
N VAL A 164 0.24 -5.74 8.19
CA VAL A 164 0.21 -6.92 9.06
C VAL A 164 -1.12 -6.91 9.82
N ILE A 165 -1.83 -8.03 9.79
CA ILE A 165 -3.19 -8.11 10.32
C ILE A 165 -3.17 -8.78 11.70
N ASP A 166 -3.79 -8.13 12.70
CA ASP A 166 -4.23 -8.78 13.93
C ASP A 166 -5.69 -9.19 13.76
N PRO A 167 -5.99 -10.46 13.42
CA PRO A 167 -7.36 -10.89 13.19
C PRO A 167 -8.20 -10.95 14.46
N VAL A 168 -7.59 -11.00 15.65
CA VAL A 168 -8.32 -11.09 16.93
C VAL A 168 -8.84 -9.72 17.32
N ARG A 169 -8.03 -8.67 17.12
CA ARG A 169 -8.40 -7.28 17.40
C ARG A 169 -8.94 -6.53 16.18
N ASN A 170 -8.97 -7.17 15.02
CA ASN A 170 -9.31 -6.60 13.71
C ASN A 170 -8.49 -5.32 13.41
N LEU A 171 -7.18 -5.38 13.66
CA LEU A 171 -6.26 -4.25 13.42
C LEU A 171 -5.44 -4.48 12.15
N ARG A 172 -5.17 -3.37 11.46
CA ARG A 172 -4.27 -3.29 10.30
C ARG A 172 -3.09 -2.42 10.70
N LEU A 173 -1.90 -3.00 10.74
CA LEU A 173 -0.71 -2.37 11.31
C LEU A 173 0.41 -2.33 10.27
N SER A 174 1.24 -1.30 10.33
CA SER A 174 2.59 -1.36 9.72
C SER A 174 3.45 -2.43 10.41
N VAL A 175 4.56 -2.81 9.81
CA VAL A 175 5.45 -3.82 10.40
C VAL A 175 5.98 -3.37 11.76
N GLU A 176 6.38 -2.10 11.88
CA GLU A 176 6.88 -1.54 13.14
C GLU A 176 5.80 -1.54 14.24
N GLU A 177 4.58 -1.13 13.90
CA GLU A 177 3.43 -1.16 14.83
C GLU A 177 3.07 -2.59 15.24
N ALA A 178 3.14 -3.55 14.32
CA ALA A 178 2.86 -4.95 14.59
C ALA A 178 3.88 -5.58 15.56
N VAL A 179 5.17 -5.23 15.43
CA VAL A 179 6.21 -5.63 16.40
C VAL A 179 5.96 -4.97 17.75
N ALA A 180 5.68 -3.67 17.78
CA ALA A 180 5.42 -2.93 19.02
C ALA A 180 4.18 -3.46 19.77
N ALA A 181 3.15 -3.88 19.03
CA ALA A 181 1.94 -4.48 19.57
C ALA A 181 2.06 -5.99 19.91
N GLY A 182 3.21 -6.62 19.60
CA GLY A 182 3.46 -8.05 19.82
C GLY A 182 2.64 -8.96 18.91
N VAL A 183 2.13 -8.45 17.79
CA VAL A 183 1.42 -9.24 16.77
C VAL A 183 2.39 -10.12 15.99
N VAL A 184 3.62 -9.64 15.80
CA VAL A 184 4.77 -10.36 15.23
C VAL A 184 6.00 -10.15 16.10
N GLY A 185 6.97 -11.06 16.00
CA GLY A 185 8.23 -11.00 16.75
C GLY A 185 9.30 -10.17 16.07
N GLY A 186 10.24 -9.67 16.88
CA GLY A 186 11.38 -8.89 16.39
C GLY A 186 12.32 -9.70 15.49
N GLU A 187 12.36 -11.03 15.62
CA GLU A 187 13.24 -11.91 14.85
C GLU A 187 12.88 -12.00 13.35
N ILE A 188 11.65 -11.65 12.98
CA ILE A 188 11.22 -11.59 11.57
C ILE A 188 11.07 -10.14 11.07
N GLN A 189 11.28 -9.14 11.92
CA GLN A 189 11.04 -7.73 11.60
C GLN A 189 11.79 -7.29 10.33
N GLU A 190 13.09 -7.58 10.21
CA GLU A 190 13.87 -7.15 9.03
C GLU A 190 13.34 -7.74 7.72
N LYS A 191 12.88 -9.00 7.75
CA LYS A 191 12.30 -9.67 6.58
C LYS A 191 10.97 -9.04 6.18
N LEU A 192 10.12 -8.75 7.18
CA LEU A 192 8.84 -8.09 6.94
C LEU A 192 9.02 -6.65 6.47
N LEU A 193 9.99 -5.90 7.02
CA LEU A 193 10.34 -4.56 6.53
C LEU A 193 10.84 -4.60 5.08
N SER A 194 11.58 -5.64 4.69
CA SER A 194 12.00 -5.83 3.30
C SER A 194 10.80 -6.05 2.36
N ALA A 195 9.78 -6.79 2.80
CA ALA A 195 8.54 -6.97 2.06
C ALA A 195 7.64 -5.71 2.06
N GLU A 196 7.60 -4.96 3.16
CA GLU A 196 6.83 -3.70 3.27
C GLU A 196 7.33 -2.61 2.31
N ARG A 197 8.59 -2.66 1.86
CA ARG A 197 9.11 -1.80 0.78
C ARG A 197 8.36 -1.94 -0.53
N ALA A 198 7.67 -3.06 -0.77
CA ALA A 198 6.76 -3.19 -1.91
C ALA A 198 5.58 -2.21 -1.85
N VAL A 199 5.30 -1.64 -0.68
CA VAL A 199 4.25 -0.64 -0.44
C VAL A 199 4.84 0.76 -0.28
N THR A 200 5.93 0.90 0.46
CA THR A 200 6.53 2.20 0.79
C THR A 200 7.55 2.70 -0.24
N GLY A 201 8.01 1.81 -1.12
CA GLY A 201 9.02 2.05 -2.13
C GLY A 201 10.38 1.46 -1.77
N TYR A 202 11.12 1.08 -2.81
CA TYR A 202 12.54 0.77 -2.72
C TYR A 202 13.34 2.02 -3.03
N THR A 203 14.41 2.29 -2.28
CA THR A 203 15.30 3.40 -2.60
C THR A 203 16.28 2.98 -3.69
N ASP A 204 16.22 3.63 -4.86
CA ASP A 204 17.20 3.43 -5.92
C ASP A 204 18.57 3.97 -5.44
N PRO A 205 19.63 3.13 -5.36
CA PRO A 205 20.93 3.54 -4.83
C PRO A 205 21.64 4.60 -5.69
N TYR A 206 21.26 4.76 -6.96
CA TYR A 206 21.89 5.72 -7.89
C TYR A 206 21.20 7.08 -7.87
N THR A 207 19.88 7.12 -7.71
CA THR A 207 19.09 8.35 -7.81
C THR A 207 18.55 8.83 -6.46
N GLY A 208 18.51 7.97 -5.45
CA GLY A 208 17.86 8.21 -4.16
C GLY A 208 16.33 8.25 -4.24
N GLN A 209 15.73 8.01 -5.41
CA GLN A 209 14.28 8.05 -5.60
C GLN A 209 13.62 6.76 -5.10
N GLN A 210 12.36 6.89 -4.69
CA GLN A 210 11.51 5.73 -4.39
C GLN A 210 11.01 5.11 -5.69
N ILE A 211 11.27 3.83 -5.87
CA ILE A 211 10.85 3.05 -7.03
C ILE A 211 9.90 1.92 -6.60
N SER A 212 9.06 1.46 -7.52
CA SER A 212 8.14 0.35 -7.30
C SER A 212 8.86 -0.98 -7.11
N LEU A 213 8.13 -1.97 -6.58
CA LEU A 213 8.58 -3.37 -6.49
C LEU A 213 9.08 -3.88 -7.85
N PHE A 214 8.30 -3.64 -8.91
CA PHE A 214 8.64 -4.09 -10.25
C PHE A 214 9.92 -3.44 -10.80
N GLN A 215 10.08 -2.13 -10.61
CA GLN A 215 11.31 -1.43 -11.00
C GLN A 215 12.51 -1.90 -10.19
N ALA A 216 12.32 -2.23 -8.91
CA ALA A 216 13.36 -2.81 -8.07
C ALA A 216 13.79 -4.20 -8.58
N MET A 217 12.84 -5.01 -9.07
CA MET A 217 13.13 -6.29 -9.72
C MET A 217 13.92 -6.09 -11.03
N GLN A 218 13.53 -5.14 -11.88
CA GLN A 218 14.24 -4.83 -13.13
C GLN A 218 15.68 -4.32 -12.90
N LYS A 219 15.96 -3.80 -11.71
CA LYS A 219 17.28 -3.29 -11.30
C LYS A 219 18.04 -4.27 -10.39
N ASP A 220 17.58 -5.51 -10.26
CA ASP A 220 18.17 -6.56 -9.43
C ASP A 220 18.36 -6.15 -7.94
N LEU A 221 17.54 -5.23 -7.43
CA LEU A 221 17.56 -4.81 -6.01
C LEU A 221 16.83 -5.80 -5.10
N ILE A 222 16.03 -6.70 -5.70
CA ILE A 222 15.33 -7.78 -5.03
C ILE A 222 15.43 -9.04 -5.88
N VAL A 223 15.54 -10.19 -5.21
CA VAL A 223 15.53 -11.51 -5.86
C VAL A 223 14.24 -11.68 -6.66
N ARG A 224 14.35 -12.10 -7.92
CA ARG A 224 13.23 -12.13 -8.88
C ARG A 224 12.06 -12.96 -8.39
N GLU A 225 12.30 -14.17 -7.89
CA GLU A 225 11.26 -15.09 -7.39
C GLU A 225 10.53 -14.50 -6.17
N HIS A 226 11.27 -13.84 -5.28
CA HIS A 226 10.67 -13.12 -4.15
C HIS A 226 9.78 -11.97 -4.66
N GLY A 227 10.26 -11.19 -5.61
CA GLY A 227 9.51 -10.07 -6.20
C GLY A 227 8.24 -10.51 -6.91
N ILE A 228 8.30 -11.58 -7.71
CA ILE A 228 7.14 -12.19 -8.39
C ILE A 228 6.04 -12.54 -7.38
N ARG A 229 6.42 -13.21 -6.28
CA ARG A 229 5.48 -13.60 -5.22
C ARG A 229 4.79 -12.41 -4.56
N LEU A 230 5.53 -11.34 -4.25
CA LEU A 230 4.94 -10.14 -3.66
C LEU A 230 4.00 -9.41 -4.65
N LEU A 231 4.39 -9.36 -5.92
CA LEU A 231 3.63 -8.71 -6.98
C LEU A 231 2.30 -9.46 -7.25
N GLU A 232 2.37 -10.79 -7.26
CA GLU A 232 1.21 -11.66 -7.33
C GLU A 232 0.23 -11.39 -6.17
N ALA A 233 0.74 -11.31 -4.94
CA ALA A 233 -0.08 -11.00 -3.77
C ALA A 233 -0.76 -9.62 -3.90
N GLN A 234 -0.06 -8.60 -4.42
CA GLN A 234 -0.66 -7.29 -4.70
C GLN A 234 -1.77 -7.38 -5.75
N ILE A 235 -1.52 -8.01 -6.90
CA ILE A 235 -2.52 -8.10 -7.98
C ILE A 235 -3.78 -8.83 -7.50
N ALA A 236 -3.60 -9.96 -6.81
CA ALA A 236 -4.68 -10.75 -6.23
C ALA A 236 -5.50 -10.00 -5.18
N THR A 237 -4.92 -8.97 -4.55
CA THR A 237 -5.57 -8.15 -3.51
C THR A 237 -6.03 -6.78 -4.00
N GLY A 238 -6.22 -6.60 -5.30
CA GLY A 238 -6.85 -5.41 -5.87
C GLY A 238 -6.01 -4.61 -6.86
N GLY A 239 -4.72 -4.93 -7.04
CA GLY A 239 -3.86 -4.30 -8.04
C GLY A 239 -2.47 -3.95 -7.51
N VAL A 240 -1.61 -3.54 -8.44
CA VAL A 240 -0.22 -3.12 -8.19
C VAL A 240 -0.21 -1.85 -7.33
N ILE A 241 0.70 -1.76 -6.36
CA ILE A 241 0.80 -0.60 -5.47
C ILE A 241 1.74 0.46 -6.07
N ASP A 242 1.28 1.71 -6.11
CA ASP A 242 2.09 2.88 -6.37
C ASP A 242 2.74 3.35 -5.05
N PRO A 243 4.07 3.23 -4.88
CA PRO A 243 4.73 3.61 -3.63
C PRO A 243 4.79 5.14 -3.41
N VAL A 244 4.70 5.93 -4.49
CA VAL A 244 4.77 7.40 -4.43
C VAL A 244 3.44 7.95 -3.93
N HIS A 245 2.34 7.49 -4.52
CA HIS A 245 0.98 7.95 -4.22
C HIS A 245 0.25 7.09 -3.19
N SER A 246 0.81 5.95 -2.77
CA SER A 246 0.32 5.13 -1.66
C SER A 246 -1.10 4.57 -1.84
N HIS A 247 -1.44 4.18 -3.07
CA HIS A 247 -2.64 3.40 -3.39
C HIS A 247 -2.36 2.38 -4.48
N ARG A 248 -3.33 1.49 -4.71
CA ARG A 248 -3.28 0.55 -5.81
C ARG A 248 -3.74 1.22 -7.09
N VAL A 249 -3.13 0.83 -8.20
CA VAL A 249 -3.46 1.31 -9.53
C VAL A 249 -4.04 0.17 -10.38
N PRO A 250 -4.99 0.46 -11.28
CA PRO A 250 -5.38 -0.44 -12.35
C PRO A 250 -4.17 -0.89 -13.20
N VAL A 251 -4.27 -2.06 -13.82
CA VAL A 251 -3.17 -2.66 -14.61
C VAL A 251 -2.72 -1.76 -15.77
N ASP A 252 -3.65 -1.11 -16.46
CA ASP A 252 -3.33 -0.20 -17.57
C ASP A 252 -2.56 1.05 -17.09
N VAL A 253 -2.90 1.55 -15.90
CA VAL A 253 -2.19 2.66 -15.26
C VAL A 253 -0.82 2.21 -14.78
N ALA A 254 -0.71 1.00 -14.23
CA ALA A 254 0.55 0.40 -13.82
C ALA A 254 1.53 0.29 -15.00
N TYR A 255 1.04 -0.11 -16.19
CA TYR A 255 1.84 -0.13 -17.42
C TYR A 255 2.33 1.27 -17.81
N ARG A 256 1.44 2.27 -17.82
CA ARG A 256 1.81 3.65 -18.16
C ARG A 256 2.84 4.25 -17.19
N ARG A 257 2.79 3.87 -15.91
CA ARG A 257 3.72 4.32 -14.87
C ARG A 257 5.00 3.47 -14.78
N GLY A 258 5.10 2.38 -15.55
CA GLY A 258 6.24 1.46 -15.50
C GLY A 258 6.35 0.71 -14.18
N TYR A 259 5.24 0.50 -13.48
CA TYR A 259 5.17 -0.32 -12.25
C TYR A 259 4.79 -1.76 -12.54
N PHE A 260 4.48 -2.07 -13.79
CA PHE A 260 4.15 -3.39 -14.29
C PHE A 260 4.29 -3.38 -15.82
N ASP A 261 4.35 -4.54 -16.45
CA ASP A 261 4.36 -4.65 -17.91
C ASP A 261 3.63 -5.91 -18.42
N GLU A 262 3.41 -5.97 -19.74
CA GLU A 262 2.72 -7.09 -20.36
C GLU A 262 3.48 -8.41 -20.24
N GLU A 263 4.82 -8.37 -20.22
CA GLU A 263 5.64 -9.58 -20.09
C GLU A 263 5.43 -10.22 -18.72
N MET A 264 5.53 -9.43 -17.65
CA MET A 264 5.26 -9.91 -16.30
C MET A 264 3.80 -10.33 -16.12
N ASN A 265 2.85 -9.66 -16.77
CA ASN A 265 1.45 -10.10 -16.76
C ASN A 265 1.28 -11.49 -17.39
N ARG A 266 2.02 -11.81 -18.47
CA ARG A 266 2.00 -13.17 -19.06
C ARG A 266 2.64 -14.19 -18.11
N VAL A 267 3.75 -13.82 -17.45
CA VAL A 267 4.39 -14.68 -16.44
C VAL A 267 3.39 -15.02 -15.34
N LEU A 268 2.73 -14.02 -14.74
CA LEU A 268 1.78 -14.23 -13.65
C LEU A 268 0.49 -14.92 -14.07
N ALA A 269 0.11 -14.83 -15.36
CA ALA A 269 -1.06 -15.54 -15.90
C ALA A 269 -0.78 -17.02 -16.15
N ASP A 270 0.48 -17.42 -16.29
CA ASP A 270 0.88 -18.82 -16.47
C ASP A 270 1.14 -19.49 -15.10
N PRO A 271 0.32 -20.47 -14.68
CA PRO A 271 0.49 -21.17 -13.41
C PRO A 271 1.63 -22.22 -13.47
N SER A 272 2.82 -21.78 -13.91
CA SER A 272 4.06 -22.52 -13.84
C SER A 272 4.59 -22.59 -12.40
N ASP A 273 5.64 -23.39 -12.16
CA ASP A 273 6.22 -23.51 -10.82
C ASP A 273 6.86 -22.20 -10.33
N ASP A 274 7.26 -21.31 -11.25
CA ASP A 274 7.88 -20.03 -10.93
C ASP A 274 6.89 -19.03 -10.29
N THR A 275 5.58 -19.22 -10.47
CA THR A 275 4.52 -18.36 -9.91
C THR A 275 3.83 -18.97 -8.69
N LYS A 276 4.04 -20.25 -8.42
CA LYS A 276 3.47 -20.96 -7.26
C LYS A 276 4.30 -20.73 -5.99
N GLY A 277 4.36 -19.47 -5.55
CA GLY A 277 5.19 -19.04 -4.43
C GLY A 277 4.63 -19.35 -3.03
N PHE A 278 3.40 -19.87 -2.94
CA PHE A 278 2.70 -20.15 -1.68
C PHE A 278 2.45 -21.64 -1.49
N PHE A 279 2.37 -22.09 -0.25
CA PHE A 279 2.18 -23.50 0.09
C PHE A 279 0.86 -23.69 0.85
N ASP A 280 0.02 -24.61 0.39
CA ASP A 280 -1.18 -25.01 1.13
C ASP A 280 -0.82 -26.09 2.17
N PRO A 281 -0.91 -25.78 3.48
CA PRO A 281 -0.62 -26.73 4.54
C PRO A 281 -1.55 -27.95 4.61
N ASN A 282 -2.74 -27.93 4.00
CA ASN A 282 -3.64 -29.09 4.01
C ASN A 282 -3.32 -30.10 2.90
N THR A 283 -3.12 -29.61 1.68
CA THR A 283 -2.91 -30.44 0.49
C THR A 283 -1.43 -30.70 0.18
N HIS A 284 -0.54 -29.95 0.82
CA HIS A 284 0.90 -29.95 0.56
C HIS A 284 1.28 -29.55 -0.88
N GLU A 285 0.44 -28.76 -1.53
CA GLU A 285 0.65 -28.26 -2.89
C GLU A 285 1.24 -26.83 -2.87
N ASN A 286 2.08 -26.53 -3.86
CA ASN A 286 2.46 -25.15 -4.16
C ASN A 286 1.36 -24.51 -5.02
N LEU A 287 0.94 -23.32 -4.65
CA LEU A 287 -0.16 -22.57 -5.24
C LEU A 287 0.25 -21.12 -5.52
N THR A 288 -0.47 -20.53 -6.48
CA THR A 288 -0.58 -19.09 -6.64
C THR A 288 -1.32 -18.47 -5.44
N TYR A 289 -1.08 -17.20 -5.15
CA TYR A 289 -1.82 -16.50 -4.10
C TYR A 289 -3.32 -16.43 -4.39
N VAL A 290 -3.70 -16.30 -5.66
CA VAL A 290 -5.12 -16.31 -6.07
C VAL A 290 -5.77 -17.65 -5.74
N GLN A 291 -5.12 -18.77 -6.07
CA GLN A 291 -5.61 -20.10 -5.72
C GLN A 291 -5.71 -20.29 -4.20
N LEU A 292 -4.75 -19.75 -3.44
CA LEU A 292 -4.77 -19.83 -1.99
C LEU A 292 -5.91 -19.00 -1.38
N LEU A 293 -6.18 -17.80 -1.90
CA LEU A 293 -7.34 -16.98 -1.51
C LEU A 293 -8.67 -17.67 -1.81
N GLN A 294 -8.78 -18.39 -2.93
CA GLN A 294 -9.98 -19.17 -3.27
C GLN A 294 -10.25 -20.32 -2.28
N ARG A 295 -9.23 -20.82 -1.59
CA ARG A 295 -9.34 -21.83 -0.53
C ARG A 295 -9.58 -21.21 0.85
N ALA A 296 -9.52 -19.89 0.99
CA ALA A 296 -9.71 -19.21 2.26
C ALA A 296 -11.20 -19.06 2.62
N THR A 297 -11.50 -19.10 3.92
CA THR A 297 -12.82 -18.88 4.49
C THR A 297 -12.98 -17.42 4.89
N LEU A 298 -14.06 -16.78 4.45
CA LEU A 298 -14.41 -15.42 4.88
C LEU A 298 -15.07 -15.47 6.26
N ASP A 299 -14.52 -14.72 7.21
CA ASP A 299 -15.13 -14.50 8.50
C ASP A 299 -16.26 -13.46 8.40
N PRO A 300 -17.52 -13.82 8.65
CA PRO A 300 -18.65 -12.90 8.47
C PRO A 300 -18.63 -11.71 9.45
N GLU A 301 -17.95 -11.86 10.60
CA GLU A 301 -17.88 -10.80 11.63
C GLU A 301 -16.90 -9.68 11.25
N THR A 302 -15.75 -10.06 10.68
CA THR A 302 -14.65 -9.12 10.43
C THR A 302 -14.44 -8.81 8.94
N GLY A 303 -14.98 -9.65 8.04
CA GLY A 303 -14.70 -9.59 6.60
C GLY A 303 -13.27 -10.02 6.24
N LEU A 304 -12.54 -10.64 7.17
CA LEU A 304 -11.18 -11.12 6.96
C LEU A 304 -11.17 -12.54 6.40
N LEU A 305 -10.19 -12.86 5.56
CA LEU A 305 -10.00 -14.19 5.00
C LEU A 305 -9.06 -15.02 5.89
N PHE A 306 -9.41 -16.27 6.13
CA PHE A 306 -8.61 -17.19 6.94
C PHE A 306 -8.36 -18.50 6.20
N LEU A 307 -7.17 -19.07 6.37
CA LEU A 307 -6.93 -20.45 5.93
C LEU A 307 -7.41 -21.41 7.03
N SER A 308 -8.34 -22.29 6.67
CA SER A 308 -8.80 -23.36 7.54
C SER A 308 -7.82 -24.52 7.48
N LEU A 309 -7.32 -24.95 8.63
CA LEU A 309 -6.48 -26.14 8.74
C LEU A 309 -7.29 -27.32 9.26
N SER A 310 -7.12 -28.46 8.63
CA SER A 310 -7.61 -29.73 9.18
C SER A 310 -6.50 -30.29 10.05
N LEU A 311 -6.72 -30.49 11.35
CA LEU A 311 -5.76 -31.23 12.17
C LEU A 311 -5.66 -32.64 11.58
N GLN A 312 -4.44 -33.04 11.16
CA GLN A 312 -4.11 -34.43 10.84
C GLN A 312 -3.91 -35.24 12.13
#